data_AF-A0A3D4B7C3-F1
#
_entry.id   AF-A0A3D4B7C3-F1
#
_cell.length_a   1.000
_cell.length_b   1.000
_cell.length_c   1.000
_cell.angle_alpha   90.00
_cell.angle_beta   90.00
_cell.angle_gamma   90.00
#
_symmetry.space_group_name_H-M   'P 1'
#
loop_
_entity.id
_entity.type
_entity.pdbx_description
1 polymer ?
#
loop_
_entity_poly.entity_id
_entity_poly.type
_entity_poly.pdbx_seq_one_letter_code
_entity_poly.pdbx_strand_id
1 'polypeptide(L)'
;MLQDVARRNKIHLVGGSFFEKTTEEDKVYNTNLFLGPDGSILSVYRKIHLFEIDAPGEVVFDEAQVIESGKEVVIADSPFGVIGFTICYDVRFPELYRALADRQADIITVPAAFAMKTGKDHWEPLLRARAIENQVFILAASQVGTKPNGFTCYGRSMIIDPWGTVL
;
A
#
# COMPACT_ATOMS: atom_id res chain seq x y z
N MET A 1 -19.90 -2.76 -4.39
CA MET A 1 -19.41 -1.38 -4.63
C MET A 1 -18.13 -1.34 -5.47
N LEU A 2 -16.93 -1.69 -4.95
CA LEU A 2 -15.69 -1.58 -5.75
C LEU A 2 -15.69 -2.46 -7.01
N GLN A 3 -16.18 -3.70 -6.91
CA GLN A 3 -16.34 -4.59 -8.07
C GLN A 3 -17.28 -4.00 -9.14
N ASP A 4 -18.33 -3.29 -8.72
CA ASP A 4 -19.26 -2.64 -9.64
C ASP A 4 -18.63 -1.42 -10.31
N VAL A 5 -17.78 -0.68 -9.59
CA VAL A 5 -16.99 0.42 -10.16
C VAL A 5 -16.03 -0.11 -11.23
N ALA A 6 -15.28 -1.18 -10.93
CA ALA A 6 -14.39 -1.81 -11.89
C ALA A 6 -15.16 -2.28 -13.14
N ARG A 7 -16.29 -2.98 -12.94
CA ARG A 7 -17.14 -3.50 -14.03
C ARG A 7 -17.74 -2.41 -14.91
N ARG A 8 -18.34 -1.38 -14.30
CA ARG A 8 -19.03 -0.30 -15.03
C ARG A 8 -18.06 0.53 -15.86
N ASN A 9 -16.84 0.73 -15.37
CA ASN A 9 -15.82 1.52 -16.05
C ASN A 9 -14.88 0.68 -16.92
N LYS A 10 -14.95 -0.66 -16.85
CA LYS A 10 -14.09 -1.60 -17.57
C LYS A 10 -12.60 -1.37 -17.28
N ILE A 11 -12.26 -1.18 -16.00
CA ILE A 11 -10.91 -0.86 -15.53
C ILE A 11 -10.36 -1.94 -14.62
N HIS A 12 -9.03 -2.08 -14.62
CA HIS A 12 -8.35 -2.70 -13.49
C HIS A 12 -8.29 -1.69 -12.34
N LEU A 13 -8.61 -2.13 -11.13
CA LEU A 13 -8.74 -1.24 -9.96
C LEU A 13 -7.97 -1.78 -8.76
N VAL A 14 -6.99 -1.00 -8.31
CA VAL A 14 -6.37 -1.18 -6.99
C VAL A 14 -7.24 -0.47 -5.96
N GLY A 15 -7.83 -1.23 -5.04
CA GLY A 15 -8.87 -0.76 -4.12
C GLY A 15 -8.39 0.11 -2.95
N GLY A 16 -7.12 0.52 -2.93
CA GLY A 16 -6.52 1.18 -1.77
C GLY A 16 -6.31 0.19 -0.63
N SER A 17 -6.81 0.50 0.56
CA SER A 17 -6.95 -0.53 1.60
C SER A 17 -8.18 -0.32 2.47
N PHE A 18 -8.67 -1.39 3.07
CA PHE A 18 -9.85 -1.38 3.94
C PHE A 18 -9.77 -2.52 4.97
N PHE A 19 -10.62 -2.44 6.00
CA PHE A 19 -10.69 -3.47 7.02
C PHE A 19 -11.44 -4.70 6.52
N GLU A 20 -10.76 -5.84 6.50
CA GLU A 20 -11.32 -7.16 6.22
C GLU A 20 -11.46 -7.93 7.53
N LYS A 21 -12.62 -8.56 7.77
CA LYS A 21 -12.81 -9.35 8.99
C LYS A 21 -11.84 -10.53 9.04
N THR A 22 -11.27 -10.79 10.20
CA THR A 22 -10.51 -12.02 10.44
C THR A 22 -11.39 -13.09 11.07
N THR A 23 -10.82 -14.25 11.40
CA THR A 23 -11.47 -15.29 12.21
C THR A 23 -11.51 -14.95 13.69
N GLU A 24 -10.68 -14.01 14.16
CA GLU A 24 -10.71 -13.51 15.53
C GLU A 24 -11.68 -12.32 15.63
N GLU A 25 -12.54 -12.31 16.65
CA GLU A 25 -13.64 -11.32 16.74
C GLU A 25 -13.14 -9.87 16.86
N ASP A 26 -11.98 -9.67 17.51
CA ASP A 26 -11.44 -8.34 17.82
C ASP A 26 -10.36 -7.87 16.83
N LYS A 27 -10.06 -8.65 15.79
CA LYS A 27 -9.03 -8.33 14.79
C LYS A 27 -9.61 -8.21 13.39
N VAL A 28 -9.05 -7.28 12.63
CA VAL A 28 -9.28 -7.14 11.18
C VAL A 28 -7.95 -7.15 10.44
N TYR A 29 -7.94 -7.49 9.15
CA TYR A 29 -6.80 -7.23 8.29
C TYR A 29 -6.89 -5.83 7.68
N ASN A 30 -5.74 -5.23 7.38
CA ASN A 30 -5.66 -4.09 6.49
C ASN A 30 -5.39 -4.62 5.06
N THR A 31 -6.44 -4.66 4.23
CA THR A 31 -6.46 -5.43 2.98
C THR A 31 -6.54 -4.54 1.75
N ASN A 32 -5.67 -4.78 0.79
CA ASN A 32 -5.70 -4.25 -0.57
C ASN A 32 -6.27 -5.31 -1.53
N LEU A 33 -7.18 -4.89 -2.40
CA LEU A 33 -7.69 -5.72 -3.49
C LEU A 33 -7.20 -5.19 -4.83
N PHE A 34 -6.87 -6.11 -5.72
CA PHE A 34 -6.79 -5.84 -7.15
C PHE A 34 -7.99 -6.44 -7.86
N LEU A 35 -8.73 -5.62 -8.60
CA LEU A 35 -9.95 -6.01 -9.29
C LEU A 35 -9.76 -5.94 -10.80
N GLY A 36 -10.31 -6.92 -11.50
CA GLY A 36 -10.36 -6.96 -12.95
C GLY A 36 -11.51 -6.13 -13.54
N PRO A 37 -11.49 -5.87 -14.86
CA PRO A 37 -12.48 -5.04 -15.56
C PRO A 37 -13.90 -5.64 -15.59
N ASP A 38 -14.07 -6.90 -15.21
CA ASP A 38 -15.36 -7.57 -15.02
C ASP A 38 -15.84 -7.54 -13.55
N GLY A 39 -15.02 -7.01 -12.65
CA GLY A 39 -15.23 -6.98 -11.20
C GLY A 39 -14.73 -8.23 -10.47
N SER A 40 -14.01 -9.14 -11.13
CA SER A 40 -13.33 -10.25 -10.47
C SER A 40 -12.26 -9.76 -9.49
N ILE A 41 -12.03 -10.49 -8.41
CA ILE A 41 -10.91 -10.25 -7.49
C ILE A 41 -9.71 -11.00 -8.05
N LEU A 42 -8.72 -10.26 -8.54
CA LEU A 42 -7.49 -10.79 -9.11
C LEU A 42 -6.40 -11.01 -8.05
N SER A 43 -6.40 -10.20 -6.99
CA SER A 43 -5.50 -10.39 -5.85
C SER A 43 -6.08 -9.86 -4.54
N VAL A 44 -5.59 -10.42 -3.44
CA VAL A 44 -5.86 -9.99 -2.08
C VAL A 44 -4.52 -9.88 -1.36
N TYR A 45 -4.10 -8.68 -0.99
CA TYR A 45 -2.91 -8.44 -0.17
C TYR A 45 -3.32 -7.95 1.21
N ARG A 46 -2.79 -8.58 2.25
CA ARG A 46 -2.98 -8.16 3.65
C ARG A 46 -1.68 -7.58 4.15
N LYS A 47 -1.73 -6.37 4.72
CA LYS A 47 -0.55 -5.64 5.18
C LYS A 47 0.32 -6.49 6.10
N ILE A 48 1.61 -6.64 5.75
CA ILE A 48 2.54 -7.47 6.51
C ILE A 48 3.12 -6.68 7.69
N HIS A 49 3.57 -5.45 7.45
CA HIS A 49 4.24 -4.64 8.47
C HIS A 49 3.27 -3.62 9.09
N LEU A 50 2.92 -3.85 10.35
CA LEU A 50 2.02 -2.97 11.10
C LEU A 50 2.78 -1.78 11.67
N PHE A 51 2.12 -0.62 11.68
CA PHE A 51 2.69 0.62 12.17
C PHE A 51 2.61 0.68 13.70
N GLU A 52 3.76 0.91 14.31
CA GLU A 52 3.88 1.17 15.74
C GLU A 52 4.73 2.44 15.93
N ILE A 53 4.29 3.32 16.84
CA ILE A 53 5.09 4.42 17.33
C ILE A 53 5.02 4.47 18.84
N ASP A 54 6.20 4.34 19.46
CA ASP A 54 6.43 4.55 20.89
C ASP A 54 7.60 5.52 21.04
N ALA A 55 7.28 6.82 20.97
CA ALA A 55 8.26 7.90 21.08
C ALA A 55 7.91 8.81 22.26
N PRO A 56 8.87 9.13 23.16
CA PRO A 56 8.62 10.00 24.30
C PRO A 56 8.06 11.37 23.85
N GLY A 57 6.86 11.70 24.33
CA GLY A 57 6.17 12.96 24.01
C GLY A 57 5.32 12.92 22.73
N GLU A 58 5.21 11.77 22.04
CA GLU A 58 4.26 11.56 20.97
C GLU A 58 3.09 10.67 21.42
N VAL A 59 2.01 10.67 20.64
CA VAL A 59 0.88 9.77 20.88
C VAL A 59 1.35 8.35 20.56
N VAL A 60 1.34 7.47 21.56
CA VAL A 60 1.58 6.04 21.36
C VAL A 60 0.46 5.48 20.48
N PHE A 61 0.83 4.87 19.36
CA PHE A 61 -0.11 4.22 18.46
C PHE A 61 0.45 2.88 18.03
N ASP A 62 -0.32 1.84 18.26
CA ASP A 62 0.01 0.46 17.91
C ASP A 62 -1.13 -0.12 17.06
N GLU A 63 -0.88 -0.23 15.75
CA GLU A 63 -1.83 -0.80 14.80
C GLU A 63 -2.12 -2.28 15.11
N ALA A 64 -1.18 -3.00 15.73
CA ALA A 64 -1.32 -4.42 16.05
C ALA A 64 -2.38 -4.68 17.12
N GLN A 65 -2.86 -3.67 17.86
CA GLN A 65 -3.98 -3.84 18.78
C GLN A 65 -5.27 -4.26 18.08
N VAL A 66 -5.49 -3.78 16.85
CA VAL A 66 -6.73 -4.01 16.08
C VAL A 66 -6.51 -4.69 14.73
N ILE A 67 -5.29 -4.62 14.19
CA ILE A 67 -4.94 -5.22 12.89
C ILE A 67 -4.14 -6.51 13.08
N GLU A 68 -4.52 -7.56 12.35
CA GLU A 68 -3.71 -8.77 12.19
C GLU A 68 -2.77 -8.64 10.98
N SER A 69 -1.53 -9.09 11.11
CA SER A 69 -0.55 -9.05 10.02
C SER A 69 -0.83 -10.10 8.96
N GLY A 70 -0.70 -9.70 7.69
CA GLY A 70 -0.54 -10.62 6.58
C GLY A 70 0.82 -11.34 6.62
N LYS A 71 0.93 -12.46 5.90
CA LYS A 71 2.14 -13.30 5.86
C LYS A 71 2.67 -13.57 4.44
N GLU A 72 1.94 -13.11 3.43
CA GLU A 72 2.19 -13.47 2.04
C GLU A 72 2.67 -12.27 1.24
N VAL A 73 3.78 -12.44 0.53
CA VAL A 73 4.16 -11.55 -0.56
C VAL A 73 3.20 -11.83 -1.73
N VAL A 74 2.53 -10.80 -2.26
CA VAL A 74 1.49 -10.99 -3.28
C VAL A 74 1.85 -10.24 -4.55
N ILE A 75 1.74 -10.95 -5.68
CA ILE A 75 1.80 -10.41 -7.04
C ILE A 75 0.55 -10.83 -7.82
N ALA A 76 0.26 -10.14 -8.91
CA ALA A 76 -0.77 -10.54 -9.87
C ALA A 76 -0.40 -10.12 -11.29
N ASP A 77 -0.71 -10.98 -12.25
CA ASP A 77 -0.58 -10.67 -13.67
C ASP A 77 -1.60 -9.61 -14.09
N SER A 78 -1.18 -8.74 -15.00
CA SER A 78 -2.06 -7.76 -15.64
C SER A 78 -1.60 -7.48 -17.07
N PRO A 79 -2.45 -6.86 -17.91
CA PRO A 79 -2.05 -6.42 -19.26
C PRO A 79 -0.92 -5.37 -19.27
N PHE A 80 -0.53 -4.83 -18.12
CA PHE A 80 0.48 -3.79 -17.97
C PHE A 80 1.80 -4.32 -17.38
N GLY A 81 1.89 -5.63 -17.14
CA GLY A 81 2.98 -6.28 -16.39
C GLY A 81 2.52 -6.89 -15.07
N VAL A 82 3.46 -7.48 -14.33
CA VAL A 82 3.22 -8.09 -13.03
C VAL A 82 3.16 -6.99 -11.97
N ILE A 83 2.06 -6.97 -11.20
CA ILE A 83 1.84 -5.97 -10.15
C ILE A 83 2.11 -6.59 -8.78
N GLY A 84 3.01 -5.97 -8.01
CA GLY A 84 3.24 -6.21 -6.59
C GLY A 84 2.40 -5.31 -5.69
N PHE A 85 2.01 -5.82 -4.53
CA PHE A 85 1.13 -5.13 -3.59
C PHE A 85 1.80 -4.90 -2.24
N THR A 86 1.69 -3.67 -1.74
CA THR A 86 2.14 -3.25 -0.41
C THR A 86 1.15 -2.25 0.17
N ILE A 87 1.23 -1.93 1.47
CA ILE A 87 0.40 -0.90 2.11
C ILE A 87 1.27 -0.06 3.04
N CYS A 88 1.32 1.25 2.78
CA CYS A 88 1.82 2.28 3.68
C CYS A 88 3.17 1.95 4.33
N TYR A 89 3.16 1.47 5.58
CA TYR A 89 4.34 1.23 6.41
C TYR A 89 5.29 0.17 5.84
N ASP A 90 4.77 -0.73 5.00
CA ASP A 90 5.55 -1.69 4.22
C ASP A 90 6.71 -1.03 3.46
N VAL A 91 6.56 0.23 3.00
CA VAL A 91 7.62 0.96 2.28
C VAL A 91 8.93 1.08 3.06
N ARG A 92 8.90 0.91 4.39
CA ARG A 92 10.10 0.96 5.23
C ARG A 92 10.94 -0.31 5.19
N PHE A 93 10.40 -1.42 4.68
CA PHE A 93 11.00 -2.75 4.73
C PHE A 93 11.50 -3.15 3.33
N PRO A 94 12.78 -2.92 2.99
CA PRO A 94 13.31 -3.20 1.66
C PRO A 94 13.19 -4.67 1.26
N GLU A 95 13.20 -5.60 2.21
CA GLU A 95 13.10 -7.04 1.98
C GLU A 95 11.81 -7.44 1.27
N LEU A 96 10.70 -6.77 1.58
CA LEU A 96 9.42 -7.01 0.90
C LEU A 96 9.49 -6.59 -0.57
N TYR A 97 10.12 -5.46 -0.86
CA TYR A 97 10.28 -4.98 -2.24
C TYR A 97 11.25 -5.85 -3.02
N ARG A 98 12.35 -6.30 -2.39
CA ARG A 98 13.23 -7.33 -2.96
C ARG A 98 12.45 -8.56 -3.36
N ALA A 99 11.65 -9.10 -2.44
CA ALA A 99 10.87 -10.30 -2.70
C ALA A 99 9.83 -10.12 -3.82
N LEU A 100 9.26 -8.92 -3.98
CA LEU A 100 8.39 -8.59 -5.10
C LEU A 100 9.15 -8.53 -6.43
N ALA A 101 10.33 -7.91 -6.45
CA ALA A 101 11.18 -7.83 -7.64
C ALA A 101 11.73 -9.22 -8.05
N ASP A 102 12.10 -10.06 -7.09
CA ASP A 102 12.54 -11.45 -7.34
C ASP A 102 11.39 -12.30 -7.94
N ARG A 103 10.15 -11.93 -7.66
CA ARG A 103 8.93 -12.49 -8.28
C ARG A 103 8.54 -11.77 -9.58
N GLN A 104 9.46 -11.01 -10.15
CA GLN A 104 9.32 -10.32 -11.43
C GLN A 104 8.23 -9.24 -11.46
N ALA A 105 7.95 -8.57 -10.34
CA ALA A 105 7.05 -7.41 -10.34
C ALA A 105 7.64 -6.28 -11.22
N ASP A 106 6.86 -5.81 -12.20
CA ASP A 106 7.19 -4.65 -13.03
C ASP A 106 6.72 -3.34 -12.36
N ILE A 107 5.63 -3.43 -11.60
CA ILE A 107 4.94 -2.32 -10.95
C ILE A 107 4.68 -2.71 -9.49
N ILE A 108 4.93 -1.81 -8.53
CA ILE A 108 4.55 -2.01 -7.13
C ILE A 108 3.62 -0.88 -6.68
N THR A 109 2.50 -1.26 -6.09
CA THR A 109 1.50 -0.33 -5.58
C THR A 109 1.70 -0.06 -4.09
N VAL A 110 1.55 1.20 -3.70
CA VAL A 110 1.75 1.67 -2.31
C VAL A 110 0.61 2.61 -1.88
N PRO A 111 -0.63 2.12 -1.73
CA PRO A 111 -1.68 2.87 -1.06
C PRO A 111 -1.28 3.23 0.38
N ALA A 112 -1.49 4.48 0.77
CA ALA A 112 -0.98 4.94 2.06
C ALA A 112 -1.78 6.07 2.71
N ALA A 113 -1.53 6.26 4.01
CA ALA A 113 -1.98 7.38 4.81
C ALA A 113 -0.84 7.83 5.73
N PHE A 114 0.23 8.38 5.16
CA PHE A 114 1.39 8.85 5.93
C PHE A 114 1.01 10.04 6.80
N ALA A 115 1.49 10.06 8.05
CA ALA A 115 1.36 11.22 8.92
C ALA A 115 2.16 12.41 8.36
N MET A 116 1.71 13.64 8.61
CA MET A 116 2.37 14.85 8.09
C MET A 116 3.88 14.91 8.42
N LYS A 117 4.26 14.61 9.68
CA LYS A 117 5.65 14.67 10.15
C LYS A 117 6.54 13.66 9.41
N THR A 118 6.15 12.38 9.39
CA THR A 118 6.94 11.33 8.75
C THR A 118 6.85 11.37 7.23
N GLY A 119 5.72 11.80 6.68
CA GLY A 119 5.51 11.96 5.24
C GLY A 119 6.41 13.02 4.63
N LYS A 120 6.52 14.18 5.29
CA LYS A 120 7.39 15.28 4.85
C LYS A 120 8.82 14.83 4.57
N ASP A 121 9.37 13.99 5.44
CA ASP A 121 10.79 13.67 5.40
C ASP A 121 11.07 12.30 4.76
N HIS A 122 10.11 11.37 4.76
CA HIS A 122 10.35 9.97 4.36
C HIS A 122 9.54 9.49 3.15
N TRP A 123 8.41 10.12 2.81
CA TRP A 123 7.52 9.56 1.79
C TRP A 123 8.19 9.44 0.42
N GLU A 124 8.62 10.55 -0.16
CA GLU A 124 9.28 10.53 -1.46
C GLU A 124 10.63 9.78 -1.44
N PRO A 125 11.56 10.02 -0.48
CA PRO A 125 12.85 9.32 -0.48
C PRO A 125 12.72 7.80 -0.42
N LEU A 126 11.79 7.27 0.38
CA LEU A 126 11.58 5.82 0.47
C LEU A 126 11.00 5.28 -0.83
N LEU A 127 9.97 5.91 -1.40
CA LEU A 127 9.36 5.44 -2.66
C LEU A 127 10.36 5.46 -3.82
N ARG A 128 11.13 6.55 -3.95
CA ARG A 128 12.18 6.67 -4.97
C ARG A 128 13.27 5.62 -4.77
N ALA A 129 13.69 5.38 -3.53
CA ALA A 129 14.60 4.28 -3.25
C ALA A 129 14.02 2.97 -3.76
N ARG A 130 12.79 2.59 -3.38
CA ARG A 130 12.15 1.34 -3.85
C ARG A 130 12.11 1.23 -5.38
N ALA A 131 11.82 2.31 -6.09
CA ALA A 131 11.85 2.31 -7.54
C ALA A 131 13.26 2.00 -8.08
N ILE A 132 14.27 2.76 -7.62
CA ILE A 132 15.66 2.68 -8.09
C ILE A 132 16.28 1.32 -7.78
N GLU A 133 16.24 0.90 -6.52
CA GLU A 133 16.94 -0.33 -6.14
C GLU A 133 16.28 -1.57 -6.76
N ASN A 134 14.97 -1.56 -7.05
CA ASN A 134 14.26 -2.72 -7.60
C ASN A 134 14.10 -2.66 -9.12
N GLN A 135 14.39 -1.52 -9.76
CA GLN A 135 14.16 -1.29 -11.19
C GLN A 135 12.67 -1.50 -11.58
N VAL A 136 11.76 -0.97 -10.76
CA VAL A 136 10.30 -1.10 -10.94
C VAL A 136 9.61 0.25 -10.94
N PHE A 137 8.41 0.31 -11.54
CA PHE A 137 7.52 1.44 -11.33
C PHE A 137 6.90 1.40 -9.93
N ILE A 138 6.76 2.57 -9.29
CA ILE A 138 6.04 2.72 -8.03
C ILE A 138 4.79 3.56 -8.25
N LEU A 139 3.61 3.02 -7.93
CA LEU A 139 2.33 3.71 -7.96
C LEU A 139 1.83 3.93 -6.53
N ALA A 140 1.98 5.15 -6.01
CA ALA A 140 1.72 5.46 -4.61
C ALA A 140 0.51 6.39 -4.45
N ALA A 141 -0.67 5.80 -4.18
CA ALA A 141 -1.90 6.54 -3.92
C ALA A 141 -2.05 6.88 -2.42
N SER A 142 -1.96 8.16 -2.07
CA SER A 142 -1.94 8.61 -0.67
C SER A 142 -3.19 9.39 -0.29
N GLN A 143 -3.66 9.17 0.94
CA GLN A 143 -4.73 9.94 1.56
C GLN A 143 -4.32 11.41 1.79
N VAL A 144 -5.29 12.32 1.69
CA VAL A 144 -5.10 13.76 1.98
C VAL A 144 -6.03 14.23 3.10
N GLY A 145 -5.71 15.40 3.66
CA GLY A 145 -6.55 16.12 4.62
C GLY A 145 -6.48 15.58 6.04
N THR A 146 -7.20 16.25 6.93
CA THR A 146 -7.34 15.87 8.34
C THR A 146 -8.57 15.00 8.52
N LYS A 147 -8.39 13.82 9.12
CA LYS A 147 -9.47 12.88 9.42
C LYS A 147 -10.25 13.32 10.66
N PRO A 148 -11.49 12.83 10.88
CA PRO A 148 -12.29 13.21 12.05
C PRO A 148 -11.63 12.96 13.40
N ASN A 149 -10.70 12.01 13.48
CA ASN A 149 -9.90 11.73 14.67
C ASN A 149 -8.67 12.66 14.84
N GLY A 150 -8.52 13.69 14.02
CA GLY A 150 -7.40 14.64 14.05
C GLY A 150 -6.15 14.19 13.29
N PHE A 151 -6.12 12.97 12.74
CA PHE A 151 -4.96 12.49 11.98
C PHE A 151 -4.86 13.21 10.62
N THR A 152 -3.78 13.96 10.39
CA THR A 152 -3.54 14.67 9.12
C THR A 152 -2.63 13.85 8.20
N CYS A 153 -3.16 13.49 7.03
CA CYS A 153 -2.43 12.74 6.01
C CYS A 153 -1.58 13.67 5.14
N TYR A 154 -0.35 13.25 4.86
CA TYR A 154 0.63 14.00 4.07
C TYR A 154 0.24 14.18 2.60
N GLY A 155 -0.51 13.23 2.02
CA GLY A 155 -0.84 13.24 0.60
C GLY A 155 0.36 12.93 -0.27
N ARG A 156 0.58 13.76 -1.29
CA ARG A 156 1.65 13.62 -2.28
C ARG A 156 1.63 12.26 -2.99
N SER A 157 0.46 11.88 -3.49
CA SER A 157 0.36 10.74 -4.41
C SER A 157 1.28 10.96 -5.61
N MET A 158 1.96 9.90 -6.06
CA MET A 158 2.95 10.00 -7.13
C MET A 158 3.11 8.69 -7.89
N ILE A 159 3.65 8.82 -9.10
CA ILE A 159 4.14 7.71 -9.92
C ILE A 159 5.65 7.93 -10.08
N ILE A 160 6.43 6.87 -9.91
CA ILE A 160 7.89 6.92 -10.03
C ILE A 160 8.34 5.85 -11.01
N ASP A 161 9.20 6.22 -11.95
CA ASP A 161 9.79 5.28 -12.91
C ASP A 161 10.93 4.45 -12.30
N PRO A 162 11.40 3.39 -12.98
CA PRO A 162 12.54 2.57 -12.52
C PRO A 162 13.86 3.34 -12.30
N TRP A 163 13.98 4.55 -12.85
CA TRP A 163 15.14 5.43 -12.65
C TRP A 163 15.02 6.32 -11.41
N GLY A 164 13.87 6.25 -10.72
CA GLY A 164 13.57 7.08 -9.57
C GLY A 164 13.11 8.49 -9.94
N THR A 165 12.69 8.72 -11.18
CA THR A 165 12.08 9.98 -11.62
C THR A 165 10.61 10.00 -11.22
N VAL A 166 10.18 11.05 -10.53
CA VAL A 166 8.75 11.30 -10.29
C VAL A 166 8.13 11.85 -11.57
N LEU A 167 7.09 11.17 -12.08
CA LEU A 167 6.42 11.48 -13.35
C LEU A 167 5.26 12.48 -13.21
#